data_AF-A0A953T5R3-F1
#
_entry.id   AF-A0A953T5R3-F1
#
_cell.length_a   1.000
_cell.length_b   1.000
_cell.length_c   1.000
_cell.angle_alpha   90.00
_cell.angle_beta   90.00
_cell.angle_gamma   90.00
#
_symmetry.space_group_name_H-M   'P 1'
#
loop_
_entity.id
_entity.type
_entity.pdbx_description
1 polymer ?
#
loop_
_entity_poly.entity_id
_entity_poly.type
_entity_poly.pdbx_seq_one_letter_code
_entity_poly.pdbx_strand_id
1 'polypeptide(L)'
;MTPPVSTEAGALTFDENVLATWLKENGLLDKASLAVKPLTGGQSNPTYLLTSGQQRYVLRKKPPGPLLPSAHAVDREYRVMQALQNSAVPVPRLFAFSEELEIVGTPFYIMEYLDGRVIVDQSLPTFSREDRSLVYQDMNRVIAALHSVDYATVGLETFGKPGNYFGRQIARWSRQYKEANTEDIPALHALIEWLPANIPVGEQTSIVHGDYRLDNLVLHPTEPRAIGLLDWELATLGHPLADFAYHCMSWHIPASLWRGIGGLDLSALGIPDEAQYLKQYSQTTGLDGAEHWDFYIAYNLFRMAAILQGIARRAADGTAASSDALETGNKARPLAEIGWKYAQRYARSR
;
A
#
# COMPACT_ATOMS: atom_id res chain seq x y z
N MET A 1 6.77 -26.87 4.03
CA MET A 1 5.34 -27.21 4.03
C MET A 1 4.65 -26.25 3.09
N THR A 2 4.15 -26.75 1.97
CA THR A 2 3.30 -26.03 1.04
C THR A 2 2.02 -25.63 1.79
N PRO A 3 1.60 -24.36 1.81
CA PRO A 3 0.34 -24.00 2.45
C PRO A 3 -0.81 -24.67 1.68
N PRO A 4 -1.90 -25.05 2.37
CA PRO A 4 -3.03 -25.70 1.74
C PRO A 4 -3.70 -24.72 0.77
N VAL A 5 -3.88 -25.16 -0.48
CA VAL A 5 -4.79 -24.52 -1.41
C VAL A 5 -6.20 -24.76 -0.86
N SER A 6 -6.84 -23.71 -0.34
CA SER A 6 -8.24 -23.77 0.04
C SER A 6 -9.08 -23.95 -1.22
N THR A 7 -9.53 -25.18 -1.45
CA THR A 7 -10.45 -25.56 -2.51
C THR A 7 -11.89 -25.28 -2.08
N GLU A 8 -12.28 -24.01 -2.04
CA GLU A 8 -13.67 -23.62 -2.26
C GLU A 8 -13.65 -22.39 -3.16
N ALA A 9 -13.76 -22.61 -4.48
CA ALA A 9 -14.09 -21.56 -5.42
C ALA A 9 -15.54 -21.14 -5.10
N GLY A 10 -15.71 -20.12 -4.25
CA GLY A 10 -17.01 -19.51 -4.04
C GLY A 10 -17.61 -19.16 -5.40
N ALA A 11 -18.88 -19.55 -5.62
CA ALA A 11 -19.58 -19.26 -6.85
C ALA A 11 -19.47 -17.75 -7.17
N LEU A 12 -19.22 -17.42 -8.43
CA LEU A 12 -19.19 -16.02 -8.85
C LEU A 12 -20.53 -15.37 -8.51
N THR A 13 -20.47 -14.13 -8.05
CA THR A 13 -21.67 -13.36 -7.69
C THR A 13 -22.27 -12.62 -8.89
N PHE A 14 -21.84 -12.93 -10.11
CA PHE A 14 -22.26 -12.28 -11.36
C PHE A 14 -22.23 -13.26 -12.54
N ASP A 15 -22.96 -12.94 -13.61
CA ASP A 15 -23.07 -13.77 -14.82
C ASP A 15 -21.88 -13.54 -15.77
N GLU A 16 -21.10 -14.61 -15.99
CA GLU A 16 -19.94 -14.58 -16.87
C GLU A 16 -20.28 -14.23 -18.34
N ASN A 17 -21.49 -14.55 -18.81
CA ASN A 17 -21.89 -14.27 -20.20
C ASN A 17 -22.14 -12.78 -20.43
N VAL A 18 -22.69 -12.09 -19.43
CA VAL A 18 -22.89 -10.64 -19.47
C VAL A 18 -21.54 -9.94 -19.51
N LEU A 19 -20.61 -10.34 -18.63
CA LEU A 19 -19.24 -9.82 -18.65
C LEU A 19 -18.52 -10.12 -19.97
N ALA A 20 -18.64 -11.32 -20.53
CA ALA A 20 -18.02 -11.67 -21.80
C ALA A 20 -18.54 -10.83 -22.97
N THR A 21 -19.85 -10.55 -23.01
CA THR A 21 -20.46 -9.66 -24.00
C THR A 21 -19.89 -8.25 -23.90
N TRP A 22 -19.86 -7.70 -22.68
CA TRP A 22 -19.32 -6.37 -22.43
C TRP A 22 -17.82 -6.27 -22.79
N LEU A 23 -17.00 -7.27 -22.43
CA LEU A 23 -15.58 -7.30 -22.81
C LEU A 23 -15.39 -7.31 -24.33
N LYS A 24 -16.27 -7.99 -25.07
CA LYS A 24 -16.23 -8.03 -26.53
C LYS A 24 -16.59 -6.69 -27.16
N GLU A 25 -17.61 -6.02 -26.64
CA GLU A 25 -18.00 -4.67 -27.07
C GLU A 25 -16.89 -3.64 -26.81
N ASN A 26 -16.08 -3.84 -25.77
CA ASN A 26 -14.92 -3.03 -25.44
C ASN A 26 -13.62 -3.48 -26.16
N GLY A 27 -13.69 -4.46 -27.08
CA GLY A 27 -12.52 -4.93 -27.84
C GLY A 27 -11.47 -5.67 -27.01
N LEU A 28 -11.85 -6.18 -25.83
CA LEU A 28 -10.98 -6.93 -24.91
C LEU A 28 -11.15 -8.46 -25.07
N LEU A 29 -12.14 -8.88 -25.86
CA LEU A 29 -12.45 -10.28 -26.12
C LEU A 29 -12.90 -10.44 -27.57
N ASP A 30 -12.30 -11.39 -28.30
CA ASP A 30 -12.69 -11.65 -29.69
C ASP A 30 -13.87 -12.64 -29.76
N LYS A 31 -13.55 -13.94 -29.74
CA LYS A 31 -14.49 -15.07 -29.85
C LYS A 31 -14.15 -16.23 -28.93
N ALA A 32 -13.05 -16.14 -28.17
CA ALA A 32 -12.63 -17.18 -27.26
C ALA A 32 -13.52 -17.17 -26.01
N SER A 33 -13.74 -18.35 -25.42
CA SER A 33 -14.45 -18.48 -24.15
C SER A 33 -13.75 -17.68 -23.05
N LEU A 34 -14.52 -16.99 -22.22
CA LEU A 34 -14.02 -16.35 -21.01
C LEU A 34 -13.92 -17.38 -19.88
N ALA A 35 -12.78 -17.44 -19.21
CA ALA A 35 -12.64 -18.13 -17.94
C ALA A 35 -12.36 -17.11 -16.84
N VAL A 36 -13.12 -17.17 -15.76
CA VAL A 36 -13.00 -16.26 -14.62
C VAL A 36 -12.53 -17.03 -13.40
N LYS A 37 -11.47 -16.54 -12.74
CA LYS A 37 -10.93 -17.16 -11.52
C LYS A 37 -10.68 -16.09 -10.45
N PRO A 38 -11.19 -16.25 -9.21
CA PRO A 38 -10.81 -15.36 -8.11
C PRO A 38 -9.30 -15.38 -7.88
N LEU A 39 -8.70 -14.20 -7.69
CA LEU A 39 -7.33 -14.08 -7.20
C LEU A 39 -7.34 -14.04 -5.67
N THR A 40 -6.51 -14.86 -5.05
CA THR A 40 -6.34 -14.91 -3.59
C THR A 40 -5.28 -13.91 -3.14
N GLY A 41 -5.43 -13.35 -1.93
CA GLY A 41 -4.42 -12.49 -1.30
C GLY A 41 -4.84 -11.03 -1.09
N GLY A 42 -5.76 -10.49 -1.89
CA GLY A 42 -6.34 -9.16 -1.69
C GLY A 42 -7.59 -9.22 -0.81
N GLN A 43 -7.59 -8.54 0.34
CA GLN A 43 -8.70 -8.59 1.30
C GLN A 43 -9.73 -7.46 1.11
N SER A 44 -9.35 -6.34 0.49
CA SER A 44 -10.21 -5.15 0.41
C SER A 44 -11.24 -5.22 -0.73
N ASN A 45 -10.79 -5.41 -1.97
CA ASN A 45 -11.65 -5.40 -3.17
C ASN A 45 -11.60 -6.74 -3.91
N PRO A 46 -12.75 -7.37 -4.23
CA PRO A 46 -12.79 -8.58 -5.02
C PRO A 46 -12.04 -8.43 -6.35
N THR A 47 -11.10 -9.34 -6.60
CA THR A 47 -10.19 -9.31 -7.74
C THR A 47 -10.21 -10.67 -8.46
N TYR A 48 -10.33 -10.66 -9.78
CA TYR A 48 -10.48 -11.85 -10.61
C TYR A 48 -9.51 -11.82 -11.78
N LEU A 49 -8.90 -12.96 -12.07
CA LEU A 49 -8.19 -13.23 -13.33
C LEU A 49 -9.22 -13.59 -14.39
N LEU A 50 -9.19 -12.85 -15.49
CA LEU A 50 -9.93 -13.12 -16.70
C LEU A 50 -8.98 -13.73 -17.73
N THR A 51 -9.32 -14.90 -18.28
CA THR A 51 -8.53 -15.55 -19.33
C THR A 51 -9.39 -15.73 -20.57
N SER A 52 -8.89 -15.27 -21.72
CA SER A 52 -9.52 -15.49 -23.02
C SER A 52 -8.45 -15.89 -24.04
N GLY A 53 -8.38 -17.18 -24.36
CA GLY A 53 -7.27 -17.72 -25.16
C GLY A 53 -5.92 -17.49 -24.48
N GLN A 54 -5.03 -16.72 -25.13
CA GLN A 54 -3.72 -16.33 -24.58
C GLN A 54 -3.75 -14.99 -23.83
N GLN A 55 -4.83 -14.23 -23.93
CA GLN A 55 -4.96 -12.93 -23.26
C GLN A 55 -5.40 -13.13 -21.81
N ARG A 56 -4.77 -12.35 -20.92
CA ARG A 56 -5.08 -12.33 -19.49
C ARG A 56 -5.30 -10.90 -19.04
N TYR A 57 -6.37 -10.70 -18.27
CA TYR A 57 -6.71 -9.42 -17.65
C TYR A 57 -7.03 -9.62 -16.18
N VAL A 58 -7.02 -8.53 -15.42
CA VAL A 58 -7.51 -8.50 -14.05
C VAL A 58 -8.75 -7.62 -13.98
N LEU A 59 -9.83 -8.17 -13.44
CA LEU A 59 -11.01 -7.43 -13.04
C LEU A 59 -10.92 -7.13 -11.55
N ARG A 60 -10.99 -5.86 -11.16
CA ARG A 60 -11.14 -5.44 -9.76
C ARG A 60 -12.44 -4.68 -9.60
N LYS A 61 -13.27 -5.11 -8.64
CA LYS A 61 -14.61 -4.56 -8.41
C LYS A 61 -14.78 -4.16 -6.95
N LYS A 62 -15.70 -3.24 -6.71
CA LYS A 62 -16.14 -2.88 -5.36
C LYS A 62 -16.83 -4.09 -4.67
N PRO A 63 -16.72 -4.28 -3.35
CA PRO A 63 -17.50 -5.28 -2.64
C PRO A 63 -19.00 -4.98 -2.75
N PRO A 64 -19.88 -6.01 -2.72
CA PRO A 64 -21.32 -5.80 -2.65
C PRO A 64 -21.74 -5.29 -1.25
N GLY A 65 -22.96 -4.73 -1.17
CA GLY A 65 -23.59 -4.38 0.10
C GLY A 65 -23.34 -2.94 0.59
N PRO A 66 -23.88 -2.57 1.77
CA PRO A 66 -23.72 -1.24 2.34
C PRO A 66 -22.27 -1.05 2.80
N LEU A 67 -21.61 -0.03 2.27
CA LEU A 67 -20.21 0.30 2.57
C LEU A 67 -20.10 1.68 3.20
N LEU A 68 -19.06 1.88 4.03
CA LEU A 68 -18.77 3.19 4.60
C LEU A 68 -18.46 4.20 3.48
N PRO A 69 -18.80 5.50 3.67
CA PRO A 69 -18.47 6.53 2.69
C PRO A 69 -16.98 6.54 2.34
N SER A 70 -16.66 6.60 1.04
CA SER A 70 -15.30 6.57 0.49
C SER A 70 -14.51 5.26 0.72
N ALA A 71 -15.10 4.23 1.31
CA ALA A 71 -14.49 2.90 1.35
C ALA A 71 -14.60 2.23 -0.03
N HIS A 72 -13.57 1.47 -0.41
CA HIS A 72 -13.56 0.68 -1.64
C HIS A 72 -13.79 1.52 -2.91
N ALA A 73 -13.14 2.69 -2.98
CA ALA A 73 -13.27 3.64 -4.08
C ALA A 73 -12.44 3.21 -5.30
N VAL A 74 -12.89 2.15 -5.99
CA VAL A 74 -12.22 1.59 -7.19
C VAL A 74 -12.12 2.60 -8.35
N ASP A 75 -13.00 3.60 -8.39
CA ASP A 75 -12.95 4.76 -9.29
C ASP A 75 -11.70 5.61 -9.06
N ARG A 76 -11.33 5.82 -7.78
CA ARG A 76 -10.11 6.55 -7.41
C ARG A 76 -8.85 5.77 -7.78
N GLU A 77 -8.85 4.45 -7.54
CA GLU A 77 -7.74 3.57 -7.94
C GLU A 77 -7.52 3.64 -9.46
N TYR A 78 -8.59 3.49 -10.24
CA TYR A 78 -8.55 3.61 -11.70
C TYR A 78 -8.03 4.99 -12.12
N ARG A 79 -8.56 6.07 -11.55
CA ARG A 79 -8.17 7.44 -11.91
C ARG A 79 -6.68 7.70 -11.72
N VAL A 80 -6.09 7.31 -10.58
CA VAL A 80 -4.66 7.55 -10.32
C VAL A 80 -3.77 6.69 -11.22
N MET A 81 -4.09 5.41 -11.40
CA MET A 81 -3.32 4.56 -12.31
C MET A 81 -3.45 5.00 -13.77
N GLN A 82 -4.61 5.53 -14.18
CA GLN A 82 -4.82 6.07 -15.53
C GLN A 82 -3.96 7.30 -15.78
N ALA A 83 -3.89 8.21 -14.82
CA ALA A 83 -3.04 9.39 -14.87
C ALA A 83 -1.54 9.05 -14.95
N LEU A 84 -1.14 7.91 -14.38
CA LEU A 84 0.26 7.48 -14.30
C LEU A 84 0.74 6.64 -15.49
N GLN A 85 -0.13 6.24 -16.44
CA GLN A 85 0.20 5.34 -17.56
C GLN A 85 1.44 5.77 -18.39
N ASN A 86 1.65 7.08 -18.53
CA ASN A 86 2.76 7.65 -19.32
C ASN A 86 3.89 8.22 -18.44
N SER A 87 3.89 7.88 -17.15
CA SER A 87 4.93 8.31 -16.20
C SER A 87 6.03 7.26 -16.05
N ALA A 88 7.07 7.59 -15.27
CA ALA A 88 8.11 6.62 -14.90
C ALA A 88 7.68 5.63 -13.80
N VAL A 89 6.46 5.78 -13.25
CA VAL A 89 5.89 4.87 -12.26
C VAL A 89 5.32 3.65 -12.98
N PRO A 90 5.79 2.43 -12.70
CA PRO A 90 5.25 1.23 -13.31
C PRO A 90 3.85 0.99 -12.76
N VAL A 91 2.82 1.15 -13.59
CA VAL A 91 1.43 0.79 -13.28
C VAL A 91 0.91 -0.17 -14.34
N PRO A 92 0.04 -1.13 -14.00
CA PRO A 92 -0.55 -2.01 -15.00
C PRO A 92 -1.33 -1.19 -16.02
N ARG A 93 -1.31 -1.59 -17.30
CA ARG A 93 -2.14 -0.93 -18.30
C ARG A 93 -3.61 -1.03 -17.94
N LEU A 94 -4.32 0.09 -17.97
CA LEU A 94 -5.76 0.12 -17.81
C LEU A 94 -6.46 -0.01 -19.17
N PHE A 95 -7.53 -0.81 -19.19
CA PHE A 95 -8.28 -1.10 -20.41
C PHE A 95 -9.66 -0.44 -20.39
N ALA A 96 -10.39 -0.55 -19.29
CA ALA A 96 -11.73 -0.01 -19.17
C ALA A 96 -12.15 0.17 -17.70
N PHE A 97 -13.07 1.11 -17.46
CA PHE A 97 -13.79 1.30 -16.20
C PHE A 97 -15.28 1.35 -16.49
N SER A 98 -16.10 0.77 -15.62
CA SER A 98 -17.56 0.81 -15.74
C SER A 98 -18.23 0.99 -14.38
N GLU A 99 -19.26 1.83 -14.36
CA GLU A 99 -20.19 2.01 -13.24
C GLU A 99 -21.47 1.20 -13.41
N GLU A 100 -21.66 0.53 -14.56
CA GLU A 100 -22.83 -0.27 -14.90
C GLU A 100 -22.93 -1.52 -14.00
N LEU A 101 -23.94 -1.50 -13.12
CA LEU A 101 -24.13 -2.52 -12.08
C LEU A 101 -24.62 -3.85 -12.67
N GLU A 102 -25.28 -3.81 -13.82
CA GLU A 102 -25.82 -4.96 -14.52
C GLU A 102 -24.74 -5.95 -14.99
N ILE A 103 -23.48 -5.52 -15.11
CA ILE A 103 -22.40 -6.36 -15.63
C ILE A 103 -21.85 -7.30 -14.55
N VAL A 104 -21.37 -6.75 -13.44
CA VAL A 104 -20.76 -7.52 -12.33
C VAL A 104 -21.30 -7.16 -10.94
N GLY A 105 -22.45 -6.48 -10.88
CA GLY A 105 -23.15 -6.11 -9.65
C GLY A 105 -22.66 -4.82 -8.97
N THR A 106 -21.48 -4.32 -9.33
CA THR A 106 -20.83 -3.15 -8.72
C THR A 106 -19.86 -2.49 -9.69
N PRO A 107 -19.46 -1.21 -9.47
CA PRO A 107 -18.40 -0.59 -10.26
C PRO A 107 -17.11 -1.40 -10.26
N PHE A 108 -16.42 -1.40 -11.40
CA PHE A 108 -15.22 -2.19 -11.62
C PHE A 108 -14.32 -1.58 -12.70
N TYR A 109 -13.08 -2.07 -12.77
CA TYR A 109 -12.19 -1.81 -13.89
C TYR A 109 -11.46 -3.07 -14.35
N ILE A 110 -11.01 -3.02 -15.60
CA ILE A 110 -10.16 -4.04 -16.24
C ILE A 110 -8.76 -3.48 -16.42
N MET A 111 -7.77 -4.23 -15.96
CA MET A 111 -6.36 -3.90 -16.09
C MET A 111 -5.54 -5.08 -16.62
N GLU A 112 -4.30 -4.80 -16.98
CA GLU A 112 -3.31 -5.78 -17.38
C GLU A 112 -3.05 -6.80 -16.28
N TYR A 113 -2.95 -8.07 -16.69
CA TYR A 113 -2.36 -9.09 -15.85
C TYR A 113 -0.84 -9.03 -15.98
N LEU A 114 -0.18 -8.55 -14.93
CA LEU A 114 1.28 -8.55 -14.84
C LEU A 114 1.77 -9.94 -14.41
N ASP A 115 2.38 -10.66 -15.35
CA ASP A 115 3.02 -11.96 -15.07
C ASP A 115 4.37 -11.71 -14.38
N GLY A 116 4.39 -11.83 -13.05
CA GLY A 116 5.54 -11.50 -12.23
C GLY A 116 5.50 -12.09 -10.82
N ARG A 117 6.41 -11.62 -9.98
CA ARG A 117 6.62 -12.12 -8.61
C ARG A 117 6.17 -11.09 -7.60
N VAL A 118 5.26 -11.46 -6.71
CA VAL A 118 4.93 -10.67 -5.52
C VAL A 118 5.68 -11.28 -4.33
N ILE A 119 6.53 -10.48 -3.68
CA ILE A 119 7.38 -10.96 -2.58
C ILE A 119 6.95 -10.30 -1.28
N VAL A 120 6.74 -11.12 -0.24
CA VAL A 120 6.29 -10.65 1.08
C VAL A 120 7.46 -10.41 2.04
N ASP A 121 8.44 -11.31 2.04
CA ASP A 121 9.59 -11.24 2.92
C ASP A 121 10.59 -10.20 2.40
N GLN A 122 10.74 -9.11 3.16
CA GLN A 122 11.61 -8.00 2.82
C GLN A 122 13.10 -8.33 2.93
N SER A 123 13.46 -9.42 3.62
CA SER A 123 14.85 -9.91 3.60
C SER A 123 15.24 -10.58 2.27
N LEU A 124 14.27 -10.82 1.38
CA LEU A 124 14.46 -11.41 0.04
C LEU A 124 15.33 -12.70 0.11
N PRO A 125 14.94 -13.72 0.90
CA PRO A 125 15.83 -14.83 1.24
C PRO A 125 16.27 -15.66 0.02
N THR A 126 15.46 -15.70 -1.04
CA THR A 126 15.72 -16.45 -2.27
C THR A 126 16.55 -15.68 -3.31
N PHE A 127 16.91 -14.43 -3.03
CA PHE A 127 17.67 -13.57 -3.95
C PHE A 127 19.17 -13.62 -3.62
N SER A 128 20.00 -13.42 -4.64
CA SER A 128 21.43 -13.22 -4.43
C SER A 128 21.68 -11.88 -3.71
N ARG A 129 22.85 -11.73 -3.08
CA ARG A 129 23.24 -10.46 -2.43
C ARG A 129 23.15 -9.27 -3.39
N GLU A 130 23.55 -9.46 -4.64
CA GLU A 130 23.50 -8.43 -5.68
C GLU A 130 22.07 -8.11 -6.08
N ASP A 131 21.23 -9.12 -6.33
CA ASP A 131 19.83 -8.90 -6.70
C ASP A 131 19.04 -8.22 -5.59
N ARG A 132 19.34 -8.49 -4.31
CA ARG A 132 18.72 -7.74 -3.19
C ARG A 132 19.02 -6.26 -3.31
N SER A 133 20.28 -5.90 -3.56
CA SER A 133 20.66 -4.50 -3.73
C SER A 133 19.92 -3.85 -4.89
N LEU A 134 19.81 -4.55 -6.03
CA LEU A 134 19.11 -4.05 -7.22
C LEU A 134 17.61 -3.90 -7.01
N VAL A 135 16.95 -4.85 -6.32
CA VAL A 135 15.52 -4.73 -5.96
C VAL A 135 15.31 -3.48 -5.11
N TYR A 136 16.10 -3.28 -4.06
CA TYR A 136 15.95 -2.09 -3.21
C TYR A 136 16.24 -0.80 -3.99
N GLN A 137 17.26 -0.77 -4.86
CA GLN A 137 17.52 0.39 -5.71
C GLN A 137 16.32 0.70 -6.63
N ASP A 138 15.71 -0.31 -7.24
CA ASP A 138 14.54 -0.11 -8.09
C ASP A 138 13.30 0.31 -7.28
N MET A 139 13.12 -0.22 -6.06
CA MET A 139 12.10 0.26 -5.13
C MET A 139 12.28 1.75 -4.79
N ASN A 140 13.52 2.21 -4.63
CA ASN A 140 13.82 3.64 -4.39
C ASN A 140 13.46 4.47 -5.62
N ARG A 141 13.86 4.01 -6.80
CA ARG A 141 13.54 4.65 -8.08
C ARG A 141 12.03 4.81 -8.26
N VAL A 142 11.23 3.77 -7.99
CA VAL A 142 9.78 3.81 -8.19
C VAL A 142 9.10 4.82 -7.26
N ILE A 143 9.42 4.83 -5.95
CA ILE A 143 8.82 5.80 -5.02
C ILE A 143 9.30 7.22 -5.30
N ALA A 144 10.57 7.40 -5.69
CA ALA A 144 11.10 8.69 -6.11
C ALA A 144 10.41 9.20 -7.38
N ALA A 145 10.19 8.32 -8.37
CA ALA A 145 9.43 8.64 -9.59
C ALA A 145 8.00 9.07 -9.25
N LEU A 146 7.31 8.35 -8.36
CA LEU A 146 5.96 8.70 -7.92
C LEU A 146 5.90 10.10 -7.28
N HIS A 147 6.81 10.37 -6.35
CA HIS A 147 6.86 11.66 -5.65
C HIS A 147 7.34 12.82 -6.53
N SER A 148 7.90 12.53 -7.70
CA SER A 148 8.35 13.52 -8.68
C SER A 148 7.31 13.81 -9.78
N VAL A 149 6.18 13.10 -9.80
CA VAL A 149 5.09 13.39 -10.75
C VAL A 149 4.44 14.72 -10.37
N ASP A 150 4.37 15.65 -11.33
CA ASP A 150 3.52 16.83 -11.23
C ASP A 150 2.05 16.38 -11.36
N TYR A 151 1.42 16.18 -10.21
CA TYR A 151 0.05 15.68 -10.12
C TYR A 151 -0.97 16.59 -10.82
N ALA A 152 -0.70 17.89 -10.97
CA ALA A 152 -1.61 18.79 -11.67
C ALA A 152 -1.55 18.57 -13.18
N THR A 153 -0.35 18.37 -13.72
CA THR A 153 -0.17 18.11 -15.17
C THR A 153 -0.79 16.78 -15.64
N VAL A 154 -0.93 15.81 -14.72
CA VAL A 154 -1.57 14.51 -15.00
C VAL A 154 -3.05 14.46 -14.60
N GLY A 155 -3.68 15.60 -14.26
CA GLY A 155 -5.12 15.68 -13.99
C GLY A 155 -5.56 15.19 -12.59
N LEU A 156 -4.65 15.22 -11.62
CA LEU A 156 -4.87 14.79 -10.24
C LEU A 156 -4.89 15.96 -9.23
N GLU A 157 -5.04 17.19 -9.68
CA GLU A 157 -5.12 18.40 -8.83
C GLU A 157 -6.29 18.34 -7.82
N THR A 158 -7.34 17.59 -8.13
CA THR A 158 -8.50 17.36 -7.24
C THR A 158 -8.52 15.98 -6.59
N PHE A 159 -7.43 15.21 -6.67
CA PHE A 159 -7.39 13.83 -6.18
C PHE A 159 -7.40 13.71 -4.64
N GLY A 160 -6.89 14.73 -3.96
CA GLY A 160 -6.84 14.82 -2.50
C GLY A 160 -6.73 16.27 -2.04
N LYS A 161 -6.78 16.49 -0.72
CA LYS A 161 -6.63 17.83 -0.16
C LYS A 161 -5.13 18.15 0.04
N PRO A 162 -4.55 19.16 -0.62
CA PRO A 162 -3.14 19.53 -0.42
C PRO A 162 -2.90 20.21 0.94
N GLY A 163 -1.62 20.38 1.30
CA GLY A 163 -1.18 21.07 2.53
C GLY A 163 -1.55 20.34 3.82
N ASN A 164 -1.10 20.83 5.00
CA ASN A 164 -1.40 20.32 6.35
C ASN A 164 -1.66 18.78 6.46
N TYR A 165 -0.82 17.97 5.79
CA TYR A 165 -1.08 16.53 5.67
C TYR A 165 -0.96 15.83 7.03
N PHE A 166 0.15 16.07 7.74
CA PHE A 166 0.39 15.48 9.06
C PHE A 166 -0.69 15.86 10.06
N GLY A 167 -1.06 17.14 10.16
CA GLY A 167 -2.08 17.58 11.12
C GLY A 167 -3.42 16.87 10.92
N ARG A 168 -3.87 16.74 9.66
CA ARG A 168 -5.11 15.99 9.35
C ARG A 168 -5.00 14.51 9.69
N GLN A 169 -3.89 13.88 9.33
CA GLN A 169 -3.70 12.45 9.55
C GLN A 169 -3.57 12.14 11.04
N ILE A 170 -2.78 12.92 11.79
CA ILE A 170 -2.64 12.78 13.24
C ILE A 170 -4.00 12.91 13.92
N ALA A 171 -4.79 13.93 13.58
CA ALA A 171 -6.13 14.10 14.14
C ALA A 171 -7.06 12.91 13.83
N ARG A 172 -7.03 12.42 12.58
CA ARG A 172 -7.83 11.25 12.14
C ARG A 172 -7.47 10.00 12.94
N TRP A 173 -6.19 9.63 12.99
CA TRP A 173 -5.74 8.41 13.64
C TRP A 173 -5.88 8.49 15.17
N SER A 174 -5.70 9.67 15.75
CA SER A 174 -5.94 9.90 17.19
C SER A 174 -7.40 9.65 17.56
N ARG A 175 -8.35 10.13 16.73
CA ARG A 175 -9.77 9.85 16.92
C ARG A 175 -10.09 8.36 16.76
N GLN A 176 -9.58 7.73 15.70
CA GLN A 176 -9.83 6.31 15.45
C GLN A 176 -9.29 5.42 16.56
N TYR A 177 -8.10 5.72 17.11
CA TYR A 177 -7.59 5.00 18.28
C TYR A 177 -8.51 5.16 19.49
N LYS A 178 -8.97 6.37 19.80
CA LYS A 178 -9.89 6.62 20.93
C LYS A 178 -11.20 5.84 20.79
N GLU A 179 -11.75 5.74 19.58
CA GLU A 179 -12.98 5.00 19.29
C GLU A 179 -12.77 3.47 19.32
N ALA A 180 -11.60 3.00 18.89
CA ALA A 180 -11.27 1.59 18.77
C ALA A 180 -10.43 1.03 19.94
N ASN A 181 -10.26 1.78 21.03
CA ASN A 181 -9.38 1.37 22.11
C ASN A 181 -9.84 0.05 22.75
N THR A 182 -8.99 -0.97 22.71
CA THR A 182 -9.21 -2.27 23.38
C THR A 182 -8.19 -2.52 24.49
N GLU A 183 -7.12 -1.74 24.56
CA GLU A 183 -6.03 -1.89 25.51
C GLU A 183 -5.37 -0.52 25.73
N ASP A 184 -5.13 -0.15 26.99
CA ASP A 184 -4.42 1.10 27.30
C ASP A 184 -2.93 0.99 26.94
N ILE A 185 -2.51 1.73 25.90
CA ILE A 185 -1.13 1.76 25.41
C ILE A 185 -0.53 3.15 25.70
N PRO A 186 0.24 3.31 26.81
CA PRO A 186 0.79 4.61 27.20
C PRO A 186 1.64 5.29 26.12
N ALA A 187 2.36 4.52 25.30
CA ALA A 187 3.14 5.03 24.18
C ALA A 187 2.27 5.72 23.11
N LEU A 188 1.07 5.19 22.82
CA LEU A 188 0.13 5.83 21.90
C LEU A 188 -0.39 7.15 22.48
N HIS A 189 -0.67 7.20 23.79
CA HIS A 189 -1.11 8.45 24.43
C HIS A 189 -0.04 9.53 24.33
N ALA A 190 1.21 9.18 24.64
CA ALA A 190 2.35 10.09 24.52
C ALA A 190 2.55 10.56 23.07
N LEU A 191 2.41 9.67 22.08
CA LEU A 191 2.49 10.02 20.66
C LEU A 191 1.35 10.94 20.22
N ILE A 192 0.11 10.71 20.68
CA ILE A 192 -1.07 11.53 20.37
C ILE A 192 -0.89 12.96 20.89
N GLU A 193 -0.26 13.13 22.06
CA GLU A 193 0.03 14.45 22.61
C GLU A 193 1.22 15.11 21.91
N TRP A 194 2.27 14.35 21.62
CA TRP A 194 3.53 14.88 21.11
C TRP A 194 3.49 15.25 19.62
N LEU A 195 2.89 14.40 18.77
CA LEU A 195 2.92 14.57 17.32
C LEU A 195 2.34 15.91 16.84
N PRO A 196 1.18 16.38 17.32
CA PRO A 196 0.63 17.68 16.90
C PRO A 196 1.54 18.87 17.20
N ALA A 197 2.30 18.80 18.30
CA ALA A 197 3.17 19.89 18.75
C ALA A 197 4.53 19.93 18.05
N ASN A 198 4.89 18.88 17.29
CA ASN A 198 6.23 18.69 16.73
C ASN A 198 6.23 18.53 15.20
N ILE A 199 5.14 18.86 14.53
CA ILE A 199 5.04 18.77 13.07
C ILE A 199 6.12 19.65 12.41
N PRO A 200 7.01 19.08 11.57
CA PRO A 200 7.99 19.85 10.82
C PRO A 200 7.34 20.92 9.94
N VAL A 201 8.02 22.04 9.76
CA VAL A 201 7.56 23.10 8.86
C VAL A 201 7.66 22.60 7.42
N GLY A 202 6.57 22.72 6.67
CA GLY A 202 6.51 22.29 5.28
C GLY A 202 5.12 21.87 4.86
N GLU A 203 4.76 22.18 3.61
CA GLU A 203 3.50 21.79 2.99
C GLU A 203 3.70 21.06 1.66
N GLN A 204 4.89 20.49 1.47
CA GLN A 204 5.23 19.69 0.29
C GLN A 204 4.13 18.65 0.07
N THR A 205 3.61 18.63 -1.15
CA THR A 205 2.50 17.78 -1.54
C THR A 205 2.87 17.08 -2.84
N SER A 206 2.72 15.76 -2.86
CA SER A 206 2.86 14.91 -4.05
C SER A 206 1.71 13.92 -4.10
N ILE A 207 1.65 13.12 -5.16
CA ILE A 207 0.92 11.85 -5.10
C ILE A 207 1.63 11.00 -4.04
N VAL A 208 0.87 10.43 -3.11
CA VAL A 208 1.36 9.43 -2.16
C VAL A 208 0.57 8.15 -2.36
N HIS A 209 1.26 7.02 -2.33
CA HIS A 209 0.64 5.70 -2.43
C HIS A 209 -0.15 5.38 -1.16
N GLY A 210 0.40 5.72 0.01
CA GLY A 210 -0.21 5.51 1.32
C GLY A 210 0.02 4.13 1.93
N ASP A 211 0.39 3.15 1.08
CA ASP A 211 0.84 1.81 1.46
C ASP A 211 1.99 1.33 0.56
N TYR A 212 3.03 2.14 0.34
CA TYR A 212 4.15 1.72 -0.51
C TYR A 212 5.05 0.70 0.20
N ARG A 213 5.15 -0.52 -0.35
CA ARG A 213 5.86 -1.65 0.24
C ARG A 213 6.11 -2.77 -0.78
N LEU A 214 7.05 -3.67 -0.47
CA LEU A 214 7.55 -4.70 -1.40
C LEU A 214 6.45 -5.60 -1.98
N ASP A 215 5.48 -6.03 -1.20
CA ASP A 215 4.39 -6.92 -1.63
C ASP A 215 3.26 -6.21 -2.38
N ASN A 216 3.30 -4.87 -2.44
CA ASN A 216 2.47 -4.11 -3.38
C ASN A 216 3.21 -3.88 -4.71
N LEU A 217 4.44 -4.40 -4.86
CA LEU A 217 5.15 -4.42 -6.13
C LEU A 217 5.07 -5.81 -6.78
N VAL A 218 4.84 -5.81 -8.08
CA VAL A 218 5.08 -6.97 -8.93
C VAL A 218 6.48 -6.83 -9.50
N LEU A 219 7.38 -7.74 -9.13
CA LEU A 219 8.71 -7.82 -9.74
C LEU A 219 8.65 -8.61 -11.04
N HIS A 220 9.50 -8.27 -12.00
CA HIS A 220 9.67 -9.05 -13.23
C HIS A 220 9.94 -10.53 -12.91
N PRO A 221 9.49 -11.53 -13.70
CA PRO A 221 9.69 -12.95 -13.40
C PRO A 221 11.13 -13.36 -13.10
N THR A 222 12.09 -12.71 -13.76
CA THR A 222 13.51 -13.08 -13.71
C THR A 222 14.46 -11.93 -13.37
N GLU A 223 14.02 -10.67 -13.44
CA GLU A 223 14.89 -9.49 -13.30
C GLU A 223 14.57 -8.76 -11.99
N PRO A 224 15.56 -8.15 -11.31
CA PRO A 224 15.38 -7.45 -10.03
C PRO A 224 14.79 -6.04 -10.23
N ARG A 225 13.67 -5.93 -10.96
CA ARG A 225 12.94 -4.67 -11.19
C ARG A 225 11.45 -4.85 -11.04
N ALA A 226 10.75 -3.82 -10.57
CA ALA A 226 9.31 -3.73 -10.52
C ALA A 226 8.73 -3.49 -11.92
N ILE A 227 7.67 -4.23 -12.23
CA ILE A 227 6.85 -4.09 -13.44
C ILE A 227 5.45 -3.57 -13.14
N GLY A 228 5.09 -3.44 -11.85
CA GLY A 228 3.86 -2.77 -11.44
C GLY A 228 3.86 -2.44 -9.95
N LEU A 229 3.33 -1.26 -9.63
CA LEU A 229 2.89 -0.85 -8.30
C LEU A 229 1.37 -1.00 -8.22
N LEU A 230 0.92 -1.81 -7.27
CA LEU A 230 -0.47 -2.21 -7.06
C LEU A 230 -1.04 -1.60 -5.77
N ASP A 231 -2.35 -1.76 -5.61
CA ASP A 231 -3.11 -1.43 -4.40
C ASP A 231 -3.15 0.07 -4.03
N TRP A 232 -3.69 0.85 -4.96
CA TRP A 232 -3.83 2.30 -4.85
C TRP A 232 -5.00 2.77 -3.97
N GLU A 233 -5.58 1.90 -3.13
CA GLU A 233 -6.80 2.21 -2.37
C GLU A 233 -6.62 3.33 -1.34
N LEU A 234 -5.39 3.52 -0.85
CA LEU A 234 -5.02 4.56 0.11
C LEU A 234 -4.42 5.81 -0.55
N ALA A 235 -4.33 5.83 -1.88
CA ALA A 235 -3.65 6.88 -2.60
C ALA A 235 -4.39 8.23 -2.50
N THR A 236 -3.61 9.28 -2.32
CA THR A 236 -4.11 10.66 -2.19
C THR A 236 -3.02 11.67 -2.54
N LEU A 237 -3.34 12.96 -2.42
CA LEU A 237 -2.33 14.01 -2.33
C LEU A 237 -1.89 14.16 -0.87
N GLY A 238 -0.58 14.08 -0.63
CA GLY A 238 -0.02 14.06 0.72
C GLY A 238 1.46 14.39 0.77
N HIS A 239 2.05 14.29 1.95
CA HIS A 239 3.45 14.66 2.14
C HIS A 239 4.39 13.51 1.70
N PRO A 240 5.29 13.72 0.73
CA PRO A 240 6.12 12.64 0.16
C PRO A 240 6.99 11.94 1.20
N LEU A 241 7.59 12.68 2.15
CA LEU A 241 8.40 12.08 3.21
C LEU A 241 7.58 11.26 4.21
N ALA A 242 6.26 11.49 4.32
CA ALA A 242 5.41 10.63 5.13
C ALA A 242 5.26 9.25 4.49
N ASP A 243 5.07 9.20 3.17
CA ASP A 243 4.91 7.96 2.41
C ASP A 243 6.25 7.21 2.27
N PHE A 244 7.34 7.95 2.04
CA PHE A 244 8.68 7.35 2.00
C PHE A 244 9.12 6.80 3.37
N ALA A 245 8.82 7.49 4.46
CA ALA A 245 9.09 6.99 5.81
C ALA A 245 8.19 5.80 6.20
N TYR A 246 6.97 5.71 5.66
CA TYR A 246 6.12 4.53 5.82
C TYR A 246 6.80 3.28 5.25
N HIS A 247 7.32 3.38 4.04
CA HIS A 247 8.15 2.33 3.42
C HIS A 247 9.39 2.00 4.27
N CYS A 248 10.08 3.04 4.75
CA CYS A 248 11.31 2.85 5.54
C CYS A 248 11.08 2.31 6.97
N MET A 249 9.83 2.22 7.46
CA MET A 249 9.54 1.59 8.76
C MET A 249 10.15 0.19 8.90
N SER A 250 10.31 -0.53 7.80
CA SER A 250 10.90 -1.87 7.80
C SER A 250 12.29 -1.94 8.45
N TRP A 251 13.14 -0.91 8.27
CA TRP A 251 14.46 -0.85 8.92
C TRP A 251 14.37 -0.73 10.44
N HIS A 252 13.25 -0.25 10.97
CA HIS A 252 13.03 0.04 12.39
C HIS A 252 12.21 -1.03 13.11
N ILE A 253 11.46 -1.83 12.36
CA ILE A 253 10.68 -2.95 12.89
C ILE A 253 11.59 -4.18 12.94
N PRO A 254 11.74 -4.85 14.10
CA PRO A 254 12.51 -6.09 14.18
C PRO A 254 11.95 -7.18 13.25
N ALA A 255 12.83 -7.93 12.59
CA ALA A 255 12.42 -9.04 11.71
C ALA A 255 11.60 -10.13 12.43
N SER A 256 11.76 -10.27 13.75
CA SER A 256 10.98 -11.20 14.57
C SER A 256 9.59 -10.69 14.95
N LEU A 257 9.31 -9.40 14.79
CA LEU A 257 8.06 -8.79 15.24
C LEU A 257 7.00 -8.84 14.14
N TRP A 258 7.37 -8.39 12.94
CA TRP A 258 6.45 -8.33 11.80
C TRP A 258 7.25 -8.25 10.50
N ARG A 259 6.69 -7.56 9.50
CA ARG A 259 7.29 -7.31 8.19
C ARG A 259 8.42 -6.28 8.28
N GLY A 260 9.43 -6.55 9.10
CA GLY A 260 10.59 -5.71 9.31
C GLY A 260 11.89 -6.42 8.95
N ILE A 261 12.95 -5.65 8.81
CA ILE A 261 14.33 -6.11 8.60
C ILE A 261 15.29 -5.60 9.68
N GLY A 262 14.76 -4.90 10.68
CA GLY A 262 15.53 -4.40 11.81
C GLY A 262 16.22 -5.55 12.56
N GLY A 263 17.51 -5.33 12.88
CA GLY A 263 18.35 -6.31 13.59
C GLY A 263 19.02 -7.37 12.71
N LEU A 264 18.73 -7.40 11.41
CA LEU A 264 19.46 -8.25 10.45
C LEU A 264 20.83 -7.63 10.08
N ASP A 265 21.76 -8.47 9.63
CA ASP A 265 23.01 -8.00 9.01
C ASP A 265 22.74 -7.57 7.55
N LEU A 266 22.27 -6.33 7.39
CA LEU A 266 21.87 -5.78 6.09
C LEU A 266 23.05 -5.75 5.09
N SER A 267 24.26 -5.50 5.56
CA SER A 267 25.46 -5.44 4.72
C SER A 267 25.84 -6.81 4.16
N ALA A 268 25.75 -7.87 4.99
CA ALA A 268 25.91 -9.24 4.53
C ALA A 268 24.80 -9.66 3.56
N LEU A 269 23.56 -9.21 3.80
CA LEU A 269 22.44 -9.47 2.91
C LEU A 269 22.51 -8.70 1.58
N GLY A 270 23.24 -7.58 1.53
CA GLY A 270 23.28 -6.68 0.36
C GLY A 270 22.13 -5.67 0.32
N ILE A 271 21.41 -5.52 1.43
CA ILE A 271 20.34 -4.54 1.59
C ILE A 271 20.98 -3.20 2.01
N PRO A 272 20.62 -2.07 1.39
CA PRO A 272 21.23 -0.78 1.72
C PRO A 272 20.91 -0.37 3.17
N ASP A 273 21.84 0.35 3.79
CA ASP A 273 21.52 1.05 5.03
C ASP A 273 20.53 2.18 4.74
N GLU A 274 19.70 2.49 5.74
CA GLU A 274 18.61 3.45 5.58
C GLU A 274 19.13 4.86 5.24
N ALA A 275 20.25 5.29 5.81
CA ALA A 275 20.76 6.64 5.58
C ALA A 275 21.23 6.81 4.12
N GLN A 276 21.88 5.79 3.56
CA GLN A 276 22.21 5.74 2.13
C GLN A 276 20.95 5.69 1.27
N TYR A 277 19.94 4.92 1.68
CA TYR A 277 18.69 4.78 0.96
C TYR A 277 17.90 6.11 0.90
N LEU A 278 17.80 6.82 2.03
CA LEU A 278 17.23 8.15 2.12
C LEU A 278 18.02 9.15 1.27
N LYS A 279 19.35 9.11 1.32
CA LYS A 279 20.19 9.98 0.52
C LYS A 279 19.95 9.81 -0.99
N GLN A 280 19.79 8.58 -1.48
CA GLN A 280 19.48 8.30 -2.88
C GLN A 280 18.11 8.87 -3.29
N TYR A 281 17.12 8.70 -2.42
CA TYR A 281 15.78 9.26 -2.62
C TYR A 281 15.83 10.81 -2.68
N SER A 282 16.53 11.45 -1.74
CA SER A 282 16.71 12.90 -1.68
C SER A 282 17.45 13.45 -2.90
N GLN A 283 18.47 12.75 -3.38
CA GLN A 283 19.20 13.14 -4.60
C GLN A 283 18.30 13.12 -5.85
N THR A 284 17.38 12.15 -5.93
CA THR A 284 16.48 12.01 -7.08
C THR A 284 15.34 13.03 -7.04
N THR A 285 14.77 13.27 -5.86
CA THR A 285 13.56 14.10 -5.69
C THR A 285 13.85 15.56 -5.34
N GLY A 286 15.07 15.88 -4.90
CA GLY A 286 15.40 17.19 -4.32
C GLY A 286 14.82 17.43 -2.92
N LEU A 287 14.16 16.44 -2.31
CA LEU A 287 13.55 16.53 -0.99
C LEU A 287 14.54 16.10 0.09
N ASP A 288 14.92 17.01 0.98
CA ASP A 288 15.70 16.66 2.18
C ASP A 288 14.77 16.45 3.38
N GLY A 289 14.77 15.22 3.91
CA GLY A 289 14.01 14.83 5.10
C GLY A 289 14.87 14.45 6.29
N ALA A 290 16.20 14.50 6.16
CA ALA A 290 17.11 13.94 7.16
C ALA A 290 16.98 14.61 8.53
N GLU A 291 16.79 15.93 8.54
CA GLU A 291 16.65 16.74 9.76
C GLU A 291 15.41 16.36 10.60
N HIS A 292 14.37 15.82 9.95
CA HIS A 292 13.09 15.48 10.55
C HIS A 292 12.75 14.00 10.50
N TRP A 293 13.73 13.15 10.18
CA TRP A 293 13.51 11.74 9.89
C TRP A 293 12.82 10.99 11.04
N ASP A 294 13.26 11.23 12.28
CA ASP A 294 12.69 10.60 13.47
C ASP A 294 11.21 10.96 13.69
N PHE A 295 10.81 12.19 13.35
CA PHE A 295 9.40 12.58 13.39
C PHE A 295 8.59 11.76 12.38
N TYR A 296 9.08 11.61 11.15
CA TYR A 296 8.37 10.86 10.11
C TYR A 296 8.24 9.36 10.44
N ILE A 297 9.28 8.77 11.04
CA ILE A 297 9.24 7.39 11.54
C ILE A 297 8.26 7.26 12.72
N ALA A 298 8.33 8.15 13.71
CA ALA A 298 7.42 8.16 14.85
C ALA A 298 5.95 8.31 14.42
N TYR A 299 5.66 9.22 13.47
CA TYR A 299 4.32 9.40 12.90
C TYR A 299 3.81 8.12 12.22
N ASN A 300 4.63 7.44 11.42
CA ASN A 300 4.17 6.25 10.70
C ASN A 300 3.97 5.05 11.63
N LEU A 301 4.82 4.88 12.64
CA LEU A 301 4.64 3.86 13.67
C LEU A 301 3.40 4.12 14.53
N PHE A 302 3.13 5.39 14.87
CA PHE A 302 1.86 5.80 15.47
C PHE A 302 0.66 5.44 14.60
N ARG A 303 0.69 5.82 13.31
CA ARG A 303 -0.36 5.52 12.34
C ARG A 303 -0.62 4.01 12.26
N MET A 304 0.44 3.21 12.14
CA MET A 304 0.33 1.76 12.03
C MET A 304 -0.24 1.15 13.31
N ALA A 305 0.24 1.56 14.49
CA ALA A 305 -0.30 1.09 15.76
C ALA A 305 -1.79 1.42 15.91
N ALA A 306 -2.25 2.61 15.48
CA ALA A 306 -3.67 2.96 15.48
C ALA A 306 -4.51 2.10 14.52
N ILE A 307 -3.97 1.76 13.33
CA ILE A 307 -4.61 0.84 12.37
C ILE A 307 -4.78 -0.55 12.98
N LEU A 308 -3.70 -1.08 13.58
CA LEU A 308 -3.69 -2.39 14.22
C LEU A 308 -4.66 -2.46 15.41
N GLN A 309 -4.78 -1.38 16.19
CA GLN A 309 -5.79 -1.30 17.25
C GLN A 309 -7.22 -1.39 16.68
N GLY A 310 -7.47 -0.73 15.55
CA GLY A 310 -8.74 -0.85 14.84
C GLY A 310 -9.04 -2.27 14.38
N ILE A 311 -8.02 -3.03 13.97
CA ILE A 311 -8.15 -4.46 13.64
C ILE A 311 -8.45 -5.27 14.90
N ALA A 312 -7.71 -5.04 15.99
CA ALA A 312 -7.93 -5.70 17.28
C ALA A 312 -9.38 -5.50 17.77
N ARG A 313 -9.90 -4.28 17.65
CA ARG A 313 -11.29 -3.98 17.98
C ARG A 313 -12.29 -4.76 17.14
N ARG A 314 -12.12 -4.77 15.82
CA ARG A 314 -13.00 -5.57 14.94
C ARG A 314 -12.93 -7.06 15.27
N ALA A 315 -11.76 -7.58 15.63
CA ALA A 315 -11.61 -8.97 16.05
C ALA A 315 -12.36 -9.24 17.37
N ALA A 316 -12.23 -8.34 18.36
CA ALA A 316 -12.95 -8.43 19.62
C ALA A 316 -14.48 -8.34 19.44
N ASP A 317 -14.94 -7.51 18.51
CA ASP A 317 -16.35 -7.34 18.18
C ASP A 317 -16.90 -8.47 17.27
N GLY A 318 -16.06 -9.44 16.86
CA GLY A 318 -16.46 -10.55 15.98
C GLY A 318 -16.73 -10.14 14.52
N THR A 319 -16.22 -8.99 14.09
CA THR A 319 -16.43 -8.39 12.76
C THR A 319 -15.18 -8.37 11.88
N ALA A 320 -14.07 -8.96 12.33
CA ALA A 320 -12.87 -9.10 11.53
C ALA A 320 -13.04 -10.16 10.44
N ALA A 321 -12.63 -9.83 9.21
CA ALA A 321 -12.68 -10.74 8.08
C ALA A 321 -11.58 -11.83 8.13
N SER A 322 -10.44 -11.54 8.78
CA SER A 322 -9.28 -12.43 8.81
C SER A 322 -9.19 -13.22 10.11
N SER A 323 -8.77 -14.49 10.00
CA SER A 323 -8.53 -15.40 11.12
C SER A 323 -7.33 -15.01 11.99
N ASP A 324 -6.40 -14.21 11.45
CA ASP A 324 -5.20 -13.72 12.15
C ASP A 324 -5.38 -12.31 12.77
N ALA A 325 -6.60 -11.76 12.76
CA ALA A 325 -6.84 -10.37 13.15
C ALA A 325 -6.45 -10.06 14.59
N LEU A 326 -6.63 -11.01 15.52
CA LEU A 326 -6.20 -10.85 16.92
C LEU A 326 -4.67 -10.78 17.03
N GLU A 327 -3.96 -11.68 16.35
CA GLU A 327 -2.50 -11.72 16.33
C GLU A 327 -1.91 -10.47 15.67
N THR A 328 -2.58 -9.96 14.63
CA THR A 328 -2.25 -8.69 13.98
C THR A 328 -2.49 -7.52 14.94
N GLY A 329 -3.61 -7.51 15.67
CA GLY A 329 -3.92 -6.51 16.70
C GLY A 329 -2.86 -6.41 17.80
N ASN A 330 -2.35 -7.54 18.27
CA ASN A 330 -1.32 -7.61 19.32
C ASN A 330 0.01 -6.93 18.95
N LYS A 331 0.22 -6.61 17.66
CA LYS A 331 1.40 -5.88 17.18
C LYS A 331 1.29 -4.37 17.41
N ALA A 332 0.11 -3.84 17.81
CA ALA A 332 -0.10 -2.41 18.03
C ALA A 332 0.82 -1.82 19.12
N ARG A 333 0.83 -2.43 20.32
CA ARG A 333 1.66 -1.99 21.46
C ARG A 333 3.15 -1.90 21.13
N PRO A 334 3.82 -2.96 20.64
CA PRO A 334 5.25 -2.90 20.37
C PRO A 334 5.59 -1.85 19.29
N LEU A 335 4.76 -1.66 18.26
CA LEU A 335 5.00 -0.62 17.26
C LEU A 335 4.85 0.79 17.84
N ALA A 336 3.86 1.01 18.71
CA ALA A 336 3.71 2.28 19.41
C ALA A 336 4.91 2.60 20.30
N GLU A 337 5.44 1.61 21.02
CA GLU A 337 6.62 1.76 21.86
C GLU A 337 7.88 2.09 21.06
N ILE A 338 8.06 1.48 19.88
CA ILE A 338 9.13 1.86 18.95
C ILE A 338 8.91 3.33 18.51
N GLY A 339 7.70 3.68 18.06
CA GLY A 339 7.38 5.04 17.61
C GLY A 339 7.68 6.10 18.67
N TRP A 340 7.34 5.81 19.93
CA TRP A 340 7.61 6.71 21.04
C TRP A 340 9.11 6.91 21.30
N LYS A 341 9.94 5.87 21.13
CA LYS A 341 11.40 6.01 21.22
C LYS A 341 11.95 6.96 20.16
N TYR A 342 11.43 6.93 18.94
CA TYR A 342 11.83 7.88 17.88
C TYR A 342 11.38 9.31 18.21
N ALA A 343 10.16 9.49 18.72
CA ALA A 343 9.70 10.81 19.19
C ALA A 343 10.60 11.38 20.30
N GLN A 344 10.99 10.55 21.27
CA GLN A 344 11.94 10.94 22.32
C GLN A 344 13.33 11.26 21.77
N ARG A 345 13.81 10.52 20.76
CA ARG A 345 15.09 10.79 20.10
C ARG A 345 15.06 12.13 19.38
N TYR A 346 14.01 12.41 18.63
CA TYR A 346 13.80 13.69 17.96
C TYR A 346 13.77 14.87 18.95
N ALA A 347 13.11 14.71 20.10
CA ALA A 347 13.06 15.76 21.11
C ALA A 347 14.43 16.05 21.75
N ARG A 348 15.37 15.09 21.74
CA ARG A 348 16.74 15.28 22.27
C ARG A 348 17.71 15.88 21.26
N SER A 349 17.42 15.77 19.97
CA SER A 349 18.24 16.32 18.90
C SER A 349 17.87 17.77 18.53
N ARG A 350 16.96 18.39 19.30
CA ARG A 350 16.40 19.73 19.06
C ARG A 350 16.73 20.70 20.17
#